data_AF-A0A7Z9LH81-F1
#
_entry.id   AF-A0A7Z9LH81-F1
#
_cell.length_a   1.000
_cell.length_b   1.000
_cell.length_c   1.000
_cell.angle_alpha   90.00
_cell.angle_beta   90.00
_cell.angle_gamma   90.00
#
_symmetry.space_group_name_H-M   'P 1'
#
loop_
_entity.id
_entity.type
_entity.pdbx_description
1 polymer ?
#
loop_
_entity_poly.entity_id
_entity_poly.type
_entity_poly.pdbx_seq_one_letter_code
_entity_poly.pdbx_strand_id
1 'polypeptide(L)'
;MSSLPPYLSIPERIWHYTFWVICGAVLFFLIFPLLVITPLSFNAVPFFTFTKEMLAFDPAGYSLVWYEEFFTSLNWQGAIRNSVIIAFFSTIIATFLGTLASLGLSRPNMPYRTLLMSLLISPMIVPLIIAAAGMFFFY
;
A
#
# COMPACT_ATOMS: atom_id res chain seq x y z
N MET A 1 -20.84 -20.01 9.80
CA MET A 1 -19.84 -20.98 9.34
C MET A 1 -20.59 -22.10 8.65
N SER A 2 -20.47 -22.22 7.32
CA SER A 2 -21.07 -23.34 6.59
C SER A 2 -20.47 -24.65 7.13
N SER A 3 -21.31 -25.58 7.54
CA SER A 3 -20.85 -26.91 7.95
C SER A 3 -20.12 -27.57 6.77
N LEU A 4 -18.96 -28.15 7.05
CA LEU A 4 -18.20 -28.87 6.03
C LEU A 4 -19.06 -30.01 5.47
N PRO A 5 -19.11 -30.21 4.14
CA PRO A 5 -19.91 -31.25 3.52
C PRO A 5 -19.66 -32.63 4.15
N PRO A 6 -20.69 -33.47 4.33
CA PRO A 6 -20.57 -34.74 5.07
C PRO A 6 -19.62 -35.77 4.44
N TYR A 7 -19.26 -35.60 3.17
CA TYR A 7 -18.40 -36.52 2.41
C TYR A 7 -16.91 -36.20 2.51
N LEU A 8 -16.50 -35.13 3.22
CA LEU A 8 -15.08 -34.81 3.38
C LEU A 8 -14.34 -35.87 4.19
N SER A 9 -13.20 -36.32 3.67
CA SER A 9 -12.31 -37.20 4.41
C SER A 9 -11.68 -36.46 5.62
N ILE A 10 -11.31 -37.19 6.68
CA ILE A 10 -10.67 -36.61 7.87
C ILE A 10 -9.43 -35.75 7.51
N PRO A 11 -8.56 -36.17 6.57
CA PRO A 11 -7.44 -35.35 6.11
C PRO A 11 -7.87 -34.04 5.45
N GLU A 12 -8.91 -34.05 4.63
CA GLU A 12 -9.41 -32.84 3.96
C GLU A 12 -9.99 -31.83 4.97
N ARG A 13 -10.66 -32.33 6.02
CA ARG A 13 -11.18 -31.50 7.10
C ARG A 13 -10.04 -30.82 7.88
N ILE A 14 -8.98 -31.56 8.20
CA ILE A 14 -7.79 -31.01 8.86
C ILE A 14 -7.15 -29.94 7.96
N TRP A 15 -6.93 -30.27 6.68
CA TRP A 15 -6.34 -29.34 5.72
C TRP A 15 -7.13 -28.05 5.58
N HIS A 16 -8.46 -28.11 5.55
CA HIS A 16 -9.30 -26.92 5.48
C HIS A 16 -9.05 -25.96 6.65
N TYR A 17 -9.04 -26.46 7.88
CA TYR A 17 -8.76 -25.61 9.05
C TYR A 17 -7.31 -25.14 9.09
N THR A 18 -6.35 -26.00 8.74
CA THR A 18 -4.94 -25.61 8.63
C THR A 18 -4.73 -24.47 7.63
N PHE A 19 -5.36 -24.57 6.45
CA PHE A 19 -5.31 -23.52 5.43
C PHE A 19 -5.88 -22.20 5.96
N TRP A 20 -7.04 -22.23 6.64
CA TRP A 20 -7.63 -21.04 7.26
C TRP A 20 -6.71 -20.42 8.31
N VAL A 21 -6.07 -21.24 9.16
CA VAL A 21 -5.10 -20.77 10.15
C VAL A 21 -3.89 -20.13 9.48
N ILE A 22 -3.36 -20.73 8.41
CA ILE A 22 -2.24 -20.16 7.65
C ILE A 22 -2.63 -18.81 7.03
N CYS A 23 -3.78 -18.74 6.34
CA CYS A 23 -4.27 -17.49 5.78
C CYS A 23 -4.47 -16.42 6.86
N GLY A 24 -5.06 -16.79 8.00
CA GLY A 24 -5.23 -15.90 9.14
C GLY A 24 -3.89 -15.39 9.70
N ALA A 25 -2.90 -16.28 9.83
CA ALA A 25 -1.57 -15.91 10.32
C ALA A 25 -0.83 -14.98 9.34
N VAL A 26 -0.93 -15.22 8.03
CA VAL A 26 -0.36 -14.34 6.99
C VAL A 26 -1.02 -12.97 7.02
N LEU A 27 -2.36 -12.90 7.06
CA LEU A 27 -3.08 -11.63 7.14
C LEU A 27 -2.74 -10.88 8.43
N PHE A 28 -2.66 -11.58 9.57
CA PHE A 28 -2.25 -10.99 10.83
C PHE A 28 -0.84 -10.42 10.73
N PHE A 29 0.12 -11.18 10.20
CA PHE A 29 1.50 -10.72 10.03
C PHE A 29 1.61 -9.45 9.16
N LEU A 30 0.84 -9.38 8.07
CA LEU A 30 0.80 -8.20 7.20
C LEU A 30 0.17 -6.97 7.87
N ILE A 31 -0.85 -7.17 8.72
CA ILE A 31 -1.56 -6.09 9.42
C ILE A 31 -0.87 -5.70 10.73
N PHE A 32 -0.09 -6.59 11.34
CA PHE A 32 0.52 -6.40 12.66
C PHE A 32 1.31 -5.08 12.81
N PRO A 33 2.14 -4.64 11.84
CA PRO A 33 2.79 -3.33 11.92
C PRO A 33 1.81 -2.16 12.04
N LEU A 34 0.66 -2.22 11.37
CA LEU A 34 -0.38 -1.19 11.47
C LEU A 34 -1.01 -1.17 12.87
N LEU A 35 -1.20 -2.34 13.49
CA LEU A 35 -1.70 -2.45 14.86
C LEU A 35 -0.73 -1.83 15.88
N VAL A 36 0.58 -1.90 15.61
CA VAL A 36 1.61 -1.27 16.46
C VAL A 36 1.68 0.24 16.23
N ILE A 37 1.52 0.69 14.99
CA ILE A 37 1.55 2.13 14.64
C ILE A 37 0.30 2.87 15.14
N THR A 38 -0.87 2.21 15.15
CA THR A 38 -2.15 2.83 15.56
C THR A 38 -2.13 3.43 16.98
N PRO A 39 -1.65 2.77 18.04
CA PRO A 39 -1.55 3.41 19.36
C PRO A 39 -0.48 4.52 19.39
N LEU A 40 0.59 4.38 18.61
CA LEU A 40 1.65 5.40 18.53
C LEU A 40 1.19 6.69 17.84
N SER A 41 0.18 6.65 16.97
CA SER A 41 -0.37 7.87 16.37
C SER A 41 -1.11 8.75 17.37
N PHE A 42 -1.48 8.22 18.53
CA PHE A 42 -2.05 8.97 19.65
C PHE A 42 -0.99 9.49 20.63
N ASN A 43 0.29 9.51 20.26
CA ASN A 43 1.32 9.97 21.20
C ASN A 43 1.21 11.47 21.52
N ALA A 44 1.25 11.81 22.80
CA ALA A 44 1.31 13.20 23.24
C ALA A 44 2.63 13.90 22.87
N VAL A 45 3.72 13.15 22.67
CA VAL A 45 5.04 13.69 22.32
C VAL A 45 5.42 13.36 20.86
N PRO A 46 6.30 14.17 20.23
CA PRO A 46 6.75 13.97 18.84
C PRO A 46 7.76 12.83 18.67
N PHE A 47 7.52 11.68 19.31
CA PHE A 47 8.41 10.51 19.24
C PHE A 47 7.63 9.26 18.86
N PHE A 48 8.14 8.53 17.85
CA PHE A 48 7.60 7.24 17.39
C PHE A 48 8.07 6.08 18.29
N THR A 49 7.87 6.21 19.60
CA THR A 49 8.25 5.19 20.60
C THR A 49 7.19 5.08 21.68
N PHE A 50 6.97 3.88 22.21
CA PHE A 50 6.12 3.69 23.39
C PHE A 50 6.77 4.36 24.59
N THR A 51 6.18 5.48 25.04
CA THR A 51 6.66 6.22 26.20
C THR A 51 6.29 5.50 27.50
N LYS A 52 6.89 5.93 28.63
CA LYS A 52 6.60 5.30 29.92
C LYS A 52 5.14 5.48 30.31
N GLU A 53 4.57 6.64 29.98
CA GLU A 53 3.21 7.05 30.23
C GLU A 53 2.22 6.19 29.43
N MET A 54 2.53 5.92 28.14
CA MET A 54 1.74 4.99 27.32
C MET A 54 1.77 3.56 27.84
N LEU A 55 2.95 3.07 28.24
CA LEU A 55 3.09 1.72 28.80
C LEU A 55 2.42 1.58 30.16
N ALA A 56 2.34 2.67 30.93
CA ALA A 56 1.62 2.74 32.20
C ALA A 56 0.09 2.96 32.02
N PHE A 57 -0.40 3.08 30.78
CA PHE A 57 -1.78 3.45 30.46
C PHE A 57 -2.24 4.76 31.13
N ASP A 58 -1.31 5.70 31.31
CA ASP A 58 -1.61 7.02 31.84
C ASP A 58 -2.27 7.87 30.73
N PRO A 59 -3.46 8.45 30.96
CA PRO A 59 -4.09 9.38 30.02
C PRO A 59 -3.19 10.51 29.54
N ALA A 60 -2.20 10.94 30.34
CA ALA A 60 -1.23 11.97 29.96
C ALA A 60 -0.33 11.56 28.78
N GLY A 61 -0.18 10.26 28.51
CA GLY A 61 0.59 9.74 27.38
C GLY A 61 -0.15 9.80 26.03
N TYR A 62 -1.46 10.04 26.03
CA TYR A 62 -2.31 10.00 24.84
C TYR A 62 -2.84 11.39 24.45
N SER A 63 -2.79 11.74 23.17
CA SER A 63 -3.26 13.01 22.63
C SER A 63 -3.78 12.86 21.20
N LEU A 64 -4.67 13.77 20.80
CA LEU A 64 -5.18 13.91 19.43
C LEU A 64 -4.49 15.04 18.64
N VAL A 65 -3.44 15.64 19.21
CA VAL A 65 -2.76 16.81 18.63
C VAL A 65 -2.35 16.61 17.16
N TRP A 66 -1.83 15.43 16.80
CA TRP A 66 -1.41 15.13 15.42
C TRP A 66 -2.59 15.04 14.44
N TYR A 67 -3.73 14.55 14.91
CA TYR A 67 -4.95 14.53 14.10
C TYR A 67 -5.49 15.94 13.90
N GLU A 68 -5.45 16.79 14.93
CA GLU A 68 -5.82 18.21 14.81
C GLU A 68 -4.87 18.96 13.87
N GLU A 69 -3.55 18.76 13.99
CA GLU A 69 -2.55 19.37 13.12
C GLU A 69 -2.74 18.96 11.65
N PHE A 70 -3.07 17.69 11.40
CA PHE A 70 -3.37 17.19 10.06
C PHE A 70 -4.52 17.97 9.39
N PHE A 71 -5.57 18.32 10.15
CA PHE A 71 -6.72 19.07 9.64
C PHE A 71 -6.55 20.59 9.69
N THR A 72 -5.62 21.13 10.47
CA THR A 72 -5.44 22.59 10.61
C THR A 72 -4.28 23.13 9.78
N SER A 73 -3.29 22.30 9.49
CA SER A 73 -2.11 22.69 8.71
C SER A 73 -2.41 22.79 7.21
N LEU A 74 -2.18 23.98 6.64
CA LEU A 74 -2.29 24.22 5.20
C LEU A 74 -1.33 23.34 4.38
N ASN A 75 -0.17 22.98 4.95
CA ASN A 75 0.80 22.10 4.29
C ASN A 75 0.25 20.67 4.16
N TRP A 76 -0.35 20.13 5.22
CA TRP A 76 -0.97 18.80 5.20
C TRP A 76 -2.15 18.76 4.23
N GLN A 77 -3.06 19.73 4.32
CA GLN A 77 -4.20 19.82 3.40
C GLN A 77 -3.77 19.99 1.93
N GLY A 78 -2.77 20.83 1.67
CA GLY A 78 -2.21 21.03 0.34
C GLY A 78 -1.60 19.77 -0.24
N ALA A 79 -0.81 19.05 0.57
CA ALA A 79 -0.21 17.77 0.18
C ALA A 79 -1.27 16.73 -0.18
N ILE A 80 -2.30 16.54 0.66
CA ILE A 80 -3.40 15.60 0.42
C ILE A 80 -4.13 15.95 -0.88
N ARG A 81 -4.49 17.23 -1.07
CA ARG A 81 -5.19 17.68 -2.27
C ARG A 81 -4.37 17.40 -3.52
N ASN A 82 -3.08 17.72 -3.51
CA ASN A 82 -2.19 17.46 -4.62
C ASN A 82 -2.08 15.96 -4.91
N SER A 83 -1.87 15.12 -3.89
CA SER A 83 -1.79 13.67 -4.05
C SER A 83 -3.07 13.08 -4.63
N VAL A 84 -4.24 13.51 -4.16
CA VAL A 84 -5.54 13.03 -4.67
C VAL A 84 -5.75 13.42 -6.13
N ILE A 85 -5.48 14.68 -6.48
CA ILE A 85 -5.61 15.17 -7.86
C ILE A 85 -4.66 14.40 -8.79
N ILE A 86 -3.39 14.29 -8.41
CA ILE A 86 -2.37 13.60 -9.21
C ILE A 86 -2.73 12.12 -9.35
N ALA A 87 -3.09 11.44 -8.26
CA ALA A 87 -3.45 10.02 -8.28
C ALA A 87 -4.66 9.75 -9.18
N PHE A 88 -5.69 10.61 -9.12
CA PHE A 88 -6.89 10.47 -9.93
C PHE A 88 -6.58 10.55 -11.43
N PHE A 89 -5.96 11.64 -11.88
CA PHE A 89 -5.63 11.82 -13.29
C PHE A 89 -4.58 10.81 -13.77
N SER A 90 -3.57 10.51 -12.96
CA SER A 90 -2.55 9.49 -13.27
C SER A 90 -3.18 8.11 -13.48
N THR A 91 -4.11 7.70 -12.61
CA THR A 91 -4.80 6.41 -12.75
C THR A 91 -5.60 6.34 -14.04
N ILE A 92 -6.34 7.39 -14.38
CA ILE A 92 -7.14 7.42 -15.63
C ILE A 92 -6.23 7.34 -16.86
N ILE A 93 -5.19 8.16 -16.91
CA ILE A 93 -4.28 8.20 -18.06
C ILE A 93 -3.52 6.87 -18.20
N ALA A 94 -2.99 6.34 -17.08
CA ALA A 94 -2.23 5.10 -17.08
C ALA A 94 -3.08 3.89 -17.45
N THR A 95 -4.29 3.77 -16.90
CA THR A 95 -5.21 2.66 -17.25
C THR A 95 -5.68 2.74 -18.69
N PHE A 96 -6.01 3.95 -19.18
CA PHE A 96 -6.44 4.14 -20.56
C PHE A 96 -5.33 3.81 -21.55
N LEU A 97 -4.15 4.43 -21.41
CA LEU A 97 -3.02 4.19 -22.31
C LEU A 97 -2.48 2.76 -22.17
N GLY A 98 -2.39 2.23 -20.96
CA GLY A 98 -1.95 0.85 -20.70
C GLY A 98 -2.89 -0.19 -21.30
N THR A 99 -4.20 0.04 -21.23
CA THR A 99 -5.20 -0.85 -21.86
C THR A 99 -5.08 -0.81 -23.39
N LEU A 100 -4.95 0.38 -23.99
CA LEU A 100 -4.73 0.52 -25.43
C LEU A 100 -3.43 -0.15 -25.89
N ALA A 101 -2.34 0.05 -25.15
CA ALA A 101 -1.06 -0.58 -25.44
C ALA A 101 -1.15 -2.12 -25.36
N SER A 102 -1.82 -2.65 -24.35
CA SER A 102 -2.05 -4.10 -24.18
C SER A 102 -2.86 -4.69 -25.34
N LEU A 103 -3.95 -4.03 -25.74
CA LEU A 103 -4.79 -4.45 -26.87
C LEU A 103 -4.05 -4.42 -28.22
N GLY A 104 -3.14 -3.44 -28.41
CA GLY A 104 -2.30 -3.37 -29.61
C GLY A 104 -1.21 -4.46 -29.63
N LEU A 105 -0.46 -4.58 -28.54
CA LEU A 105 0.72 -5.46 -28.45
C LEU A 105 0.38 -6.95 -28.30
N SER A 106 -0.85 -7.28 -27.91
CA SER A 106 -1.33 -8.67 -27.86
C SER A 106 -1.64 -9.26 -29.23
N ARG A 107 -1.72 -8.44 -30.28
CA ARG A 107 -1.96 -8.92 -31.65
C ARG A 107 -0.73 -9.64 -32.22
N PRO A 108 -0.89 -10.84 -32.81
CA PRO A 108 0.24 -11.58 -33.40
C PRO A 108 0.98 -10.82 -34.51
N ASN A 109 0.26 -10.00 -35.27
CA ASN A 109 0.77 -9.30 -36.46
C ASN A 109 1.28 -7.87 -36.16
N MET A 110 1.54 -7.54 -34.89
CA MET A 110 2.02 -6.20 -34.51
C MET A 110 3.47 -5.97 -34.99
N PRO A 111 3.73 -4.97 -35.86
CA PRO A 111 5.08 -4.66 -36.30
C PRO A 111 5.92 -4.09 -35.14
N TYR A 112 7.22 -4.39 -35.10
CA TYR A 112 8.18 -3.91 -34.10
C TYR A 112 7.83 -4.20 -32.63
N ARG A 113 7.01 -5.24 -32.36
CA ARG A 113 6.53 -5.62 -31.02
C ARG A 113 7.64 -5.69 -29.97
N THR A 114 8.76 -6.35 -30.27
CA THR A 114 9.88 -6.52 -29.33
C THR A 114 10.51 -5.19 -28.93
N LEU A 115 10.71 -4.28 -29.89
CA LEU A 115 11.29 -2.97 -29.63
C LEU A 115 10.35 -2.13 -28.75
N LEU A 116 9.06 -2.08 -29.09
CA LEU A 116 8.07 -1.35 -28.30
C LEU A 116 7.93 -1.91 -26.88
N MET A 117 7.91 -3.24 -26.70
CA MET A 117 7.91 -3.86 -25.38
C MET A 117 9.17 -3.51 -24.57
N SER A 118 10.36 -3.56 -25.19
CA SER A 118 11.60 -3.19 -24.49
C SER A 118 11.62 -1.74 -24.04
N LEU A 119 11.08 -0.82 -24.87
CA LEU A 119 10.96 0.60 -24.52
C LEU A 119 9.99 0.79 -23.34
N LEU A 120 8.83 0.15 -23.37
CA LEU A 120 7.81 0.26 -22.32
C LEU A 120 8.24 -0.37 -20.99
N ILE A 121 9.04 -1.43 -21.03
CA ILE A 121 9.59 -2.08 -19.82
C ILE A 121 10.82 -1.34 -19.29
N SER A 122 11.59 -0.65 -20.15
CA SER A 122 12.81 0.06 -19.74
C SER A 122 12.66 0.96 -18.50
N PRO A 123 11.62 1.81 -18.33
CA PRO A 123 11.48 2.64 -17.13
C PRO A 123 11.19 1.84 -15.86
N MET A 124 10.69 0.60 -15.95
CA MET A 124 10.50 -0.27 -14.78
C MET A 124 11.83 -0.85 -14.27
N ILE A 125 12.82 -0.95 -15.15
CA ILE A 125 14.17 -1.44 -14.83
C ILE A 125 15.01 -0.29 -14.24
N VAL A 126 14.80 0.95 -14.69
CA VAL A 126 15.52 2.12 -14.18
C VAL A 126 15.11 2.39 -12.72
N PRO A 127 16.07 2.39 -11.76
CA PRO A 127 15.79 2.67 -10.37
C PRO A 127 15.18 4.07 -10.17
N LEU A 128 14.06 4.14 -9.45
CA LEU A 128 13.34 5.39 -9.20
C LEU A 128 14.22 6.47 -8.55
N ILE A 129 15.20 6.05 -7.72
CA ILE A 129 16.16 6.94 -7.05
C ILE A 129 16.98 7.75 -8.05
N ILE A 130 17.38 7.16 -9.18
CA ILE A 130 18.20 7.86 -10.19
C ILE A 130 17.35 8.93 -10.88
N ALA A 131 16.09 8.62 -11.21
CA ALA A 131 15.16 9.59 -11.77
C ALA A 131 14.85 10.72 -10.78
N ALA A 132 14.66 10.40 -9.50
CA ALA A 132 14.44 11.39 -8.45
C ALA A 132 15.65 12.31 -8.26
N ALA A 133 16.86 11.76 -8.20
CA ALA A 133 18.09 12.55 -8.14
C ALA A 133 18.25 13.45 -9.37
N GLY A 134 17.97 12.92 -10.57
CA GLY A 134 17.99 13.69 -11.81
C GLY A 134 17.02 14.87 -11.79
N MET A 135 15.79 14.67 -11.32
CA MET A 135 14.81 15.76 -11.16
C MET A 135 15.24 16.77 -10.11
N PHE A 136 15.76 16.33 -8.95
CA PHE A 136 16.26 17.22 -7.90
C PHE A 136 17.48 18.06 -8.34
N PHE A 137 18.35 17.54 -9.20
CA PHE A 137 19.44 18.35 -9.75
C PHE A 137 18.96 19.35 -10.82
N PHE A 138 17.81 19.10 -11.44
CA PHE A 138 17.27 19.92 -12.52
C PHE A 138 16.33 21.03 -12.02
N TYR A 139 15.73 20.87 -10.83
CA TYR A 139 14.80 21.80 -10.18
C TYR A 139 15.30 22.18 -8.79
#